data_AF-A0A841PXX3-F1
#
_entry.id   AF-A0A841PXX3-F1
#
_cell.length_a   1.000
_cell.length_b   1.000
_cell.length_c   1.000
_cell.angle_alpha   90.00
_cell.angle_beta   90.00
_cell.angle_gamma   90.00
#
_symmetry.space_group_name_H-M   'P 1'
#
loop_
_entity.id
_entity.type
_entity.pdbx_description
1 polymer ?
#
loop_
_entity_poly.entity_id
_entity_poly.type
_entity_poly.pdbx_seq_one_letter_code
_entity_poly.pdbx_strand_id
1 'polypeptide(L)'
;MKNNLSSVMCFILFIVLTGCANKEFSEILRDDQIETIVHKEVVDNGVVIFYVPNREGEDSAKVDFEARFIQKNLFGWKATYDRGGTTATLDTNLYSQYLMKNSDKSPFPLLFGEITTPKITTVKIEYGNETKIKEAKIVENKGKKFWFAFIEEPKEKIKYTIKGYSKSGQVIEKAEQEAG
;
A
#
# COMPACT_ATOMS: atom_id res chain seq x y z
N MET A 1 -67.94 -24.27 -23.72
CA MET A 1 -67.18 -23.48 -24.72
C MET A 1 -67.11 -22.03 -24.25
N LYS A 2 -65.99 -21.61 -23.66
CA LYS A 2 -65.43 -20.23 -23.60
C LYS A 2 -64.18 -20.20 -22.68
N ASN A 3 -63.05 -20.41 -23.35
CA ASN A 3 -61.67 -19.91 -23.23
C ASN A 3 -61.07 -19.39 -21.91
N ASN A 4 -59.82 -19.84 -21.73
CA ASN A 4 -58.74 -19.43 -20.84
C ASN A 4 -58.30 -17.96 -20.97
N LEU A 5 -57.74 -17.39 -19.89
CA LEU A 5 -56.54 -16.52 -19.85
C LEU A 5 -56.24 -16.18 -18.36
N SER A 6 -55.27 -16.83 -17.71
CA SER A 6 -53.88 -16.37 -17.57
C SER A 6 -53.74 -14.93 -17.09
N SER A 7 -53.34 -14.72 -15.82
CA SER A 7 -52.22 -13.85 -15.49
C SER A 7 -51.82 -14.02 -14.02
N VAL A 8 -50.77 -14.82 -13.81
CA VAL A 8 -50.01 -14.87 -12.56
C VAL A 8 -49.28 -13.54 -12.44
N MET A 9 -49.80 -12.62 -11.62
CA MET A 9 -49.09 -11.39 -11.30
C MET A 9 -48.08 -11.68 -10.19
N CYS A 10 -46.97 -12.29 -10.60
CA CYS A 10 -45.74 -12.32 -9.81
C CYS A 10 -45.31 -10.88 -9.54
N PHE A 11 -45.51 -10.40 -8.31
CA PHE A 11 -44.80 -9.25 -7.78
C PHE A 11 -43.31 -9.61 -7.74
N ILE A 12 -42.61 -9.36 -8.85
CA ILE A 12 -41.15 -9.36 -8.88
C ILE A 12 -40.72 -8.17 -8.03
N LEU A 13 -40.28 -8.51 -6.83
CA LEU A 13 -39.54 -7.66 -5.92
C LEU A 13 -38.22 -7.28 -6.61
N PHE A 14 -38.23 -6.25 -7.45
CA PHE A 14 -37.01 -5.56 -7.89
C PHE A 14 -36.46 -4.79 -6.68
N ILE A 15 -35.84 -5.51 -5.74
CA ILE A 15 -34.83 -4.90 -4.90
C ILE A 15 -33.69 -4.58 -5.86
N VAL A 16 -33.67 -3.34 -6.34
CA VAL A 16 -32.48 -2.77 -6.98
C VAL A 16 -31.47 -2.59 -5.85
N LEU A 17 -30.83 -3.69 -5.45
CA LEU A 17 -29.54 -3.64 -4.78
C LEU A 17 -28.59 -3.10 -5.85
N THR A 18 -28.48 -1.78 -5.97
CA THR A 18 -27.26 -1.16 -6.47
C THR A 18 -26.14 -1.44 -5.47
N GLY A 19 -25.80 -2.72 -5.30
CA GLY A 19 -24.54 -3.10 -4.70
C GLY A 19 -23.46 -2.47 -5.56
N CYS A 20 -22.61 -1.63 -4.96
CA CYS A 20 -21.41 -1.13 -5.62
C CYS A 20 -20.74 -2.30 -6.34
N ALA A 21 -20.79 -2.31 -7.67
CA ALA A 21 -20.19 -3.38 -8.46
C ALA A 21 -18.71 -3.44 -8.11
N ASN A 22 -18.26 -4.54 -7.48
CA ASN A 22 -16.85 -4.71 -7.20
C ASN A 22 -16.12 -4.88 -8.53
N LYS A 23 -14.96 -4.24 -8.64
CA LYS A 23 -14.18 -4.18 -9.87
C LYS A 23 -13.30 -5.43 -9.98
N GLU A 24 -12.96 -5.80 -11.20
CA GLU A 24 -11.85 -6.72 -11.42
C GLU A 24 -10.53 -6.07 -10.98
N PHE A 25 -9.55 -6.87 -10.57
CA PHE A 25 -8.29 -6.32 -10.06
C PHE A 25 -7.61 -5.41 -11.09
N SER A 26 -7.63 -5.81 -12.36
CA SER A 26 -7.08 -5.03 -13.47
C SER A 26 -7.80 -3.71 -13.70
N GLU A 27 -9.10 -3.62 -13.41
CA GLU A 27 -9.85 -2.37 -13.54
C GLU A 27 -9.40 -1.37 -12.47
N ILE A 28 -9.19 -1.83 -11.23
CA ILE A 28 -8.65 -1.00 -10.16
C ILE A 28 -7.29 -0.42 -10.55
N LEU A 29 -6.40 -1.24 -11.11
CA LEU A 29 -5.07 -0.79 -11.53
C LEU A 29 -5.11 0.27 -12.64
N ARG A 30 -6.10 0.19 -13.55
CA ARG A 30 -6.25 1.14 -14.66
C ARG A 30 -6.77 2.49 -14.18
N ASP A 31 -7.74 2.49 -13.28
CA ASP A 31 -8.30 3.72 -12.71
C ASP A 31 -7.27 4.53 -11.91
N ASP A 32 -6.32 3.83 -11.29
CA ASP A 32 -5.26 4.44 -10.48
C ASP A 32 -4.05 4.94 -11.29
N GLN A 33 -4.15 4.91 -12.62
CA GLN A 33 -3.07 5.34 -13.53
C GLN A 33 -1.73 4.72 -13.15
N ILE A 34 -1.69 3.43 -12.85
CA ILE A 34 -0.45 2.77 -12.45
C ILE A 34 0.43 2.54 -13.68
N GLU A 35 1.64 3.11 -13.67
CA GLU A 35 2.62 2.91 -14.74
C GLU A 35 3.31 1.55 -14.59
N THR A 36 3.90 1.32 -13.41
CA THR A 36 4.69 0.11 -13.13
C THR A 36 4.34 -0.42 -11.74
N ILE A 37 4.01 -1.70 -11.65
CA ILE A 37 3.93 -2.40 -10.37
C ILE A 37 5.34 -2.84 -9.99
N VAL A 38 5.83 -2.34 -8.85
CA VAL A 38 7.13 -2.68 -8.26
C VAL A 38 7.04 -4.01 -7.53
N HIS A 39 6.02 -4.17 -6.67
CA HIS A 39 5.82 -5.38 -5.87
C HIS A 39 4.34 -5.58 -5.52
N LYS A 40 3.95 -6.83 -5.28
CA LYS A 40 2.63 -7.21 -4.74
C LYS A 40 2.83 -8.05 -3.50
N GLU A 41 2.40 -7.54 -2.36
CA GLU A 41 2.46 -8.25 -1.09
C GLU A 41 1.07 -8.78 -0.74
N VAL A 42 0.90 -10.10 -0.81
CA VAL A 42 -0.35 -10.76 -0.41
C VAL A 42 -0.50 -10.69 1.11
N VAL A 43 -1.67 -10.28 1.57
CA VAL A 43 -2.05 -10.22 2.99
C VAL A 43 -3.40 -10.93 3.17
N ASP A 44 -3.79 -11.20 4.42
CA ASP A 44 -4.93 -12.07 4.77
C ASP A 44 -6.22 -11.79 3.98
N ASN A 45 -6.54 -10.51 3.74
CA ASN A 45 -7.78 -10.10 3.10
C ASN A 45 -7.56 -9.18 1.90
N GLY A 46 -6.41 -9.31 1.21
CA GLY A 46 -6.15 -8.53 0.00
C GLY A 46 -4.70 -8.54 -0.42
N VAL A 47 -4.29 -7.44 -1.03
CA VAL A 47 -2.92 -7.24 -1.51
C VAL A 47 -2.49 -5.79 -1.28
N VAL A 48 -1.28 -5.59 -0.79
CA VAL A 48 -0.62 -4.29 -0.84
C VAL A 48 0.19 -4.23 -2.11
N ILE A 49 -0.17 -3.30 -2.99
CA ILE A 49 0.61 -3.02 -4.19
C ILE A 49 1.57 -1.88 -3.92
N PHE A 50 2.79 -2.04 -4.40
CA PHE A 50 3.81 -1.00 -4.45
C PHE A 50 4.02 -0.65 -5.91
N TYR A 51 3.92 0.63 -6.27
CA TYR A 51 3.90 1.04 -7.67
C TYR A 51 4.47 2.43 -7.91
N VAL A 52 4.83 2.67 -9.17
CA VAL A 52 5.16 3.99 -9.71
C VAL A 52 3.91 4.52 -10.42
N PRO A 53 3.39 5.71 -10.05
CA PRO A 53 2.22 6.29 -10.69
C PRO A 53 2.56 6.87 -12.07
N ASN A 54 1.66 6.74 -13.04
CA ASN A 54 1.70 7.45 -14.32
C ASN A 54 1.05 8.82 -14.12
N ARG A 55 1.82 9.90 -14.29
CA ARG A 55 1.34 11.28 -14.10
C ARG A 55 1.64 12.20 -15.28
N GLU A 56 1.56 11.68 -16.51
CA GLU A 56 1.62 12.53 -17.69
C GLU A 56 0.62 13.70 -17.59
N GLY A 57 1.13 14.94 -17.48
CA GLY A 57 0.33 16.17 -17.53
C GLY A 57 0.04 16.89 -16.19
N GLU A 58 0.55 16.42 -15.04
CA GLU A 58 0.36 17.11 -13.75
C GLU A 58 1.59 17.91 -13.28
N ASP A 59 1.34 19.15 -12.81
CA ASP A 59 2.33 20.10 -12.24
C ASP A 59 2.59 19.89 -10.73
N SER A 60 2.17 18.76 -10.16
CA SER A 60 2.27 18.47 -8.73
C SER A 60 3.59 17.74 -8.39
N ALA A 61 4.13 17.99 -7.19
CA ALA A 61 5.37 17.39 -6.69
C ALA A 61 5.42 15.88 -6.98
N LYS A 62 6.42 15.45 -7.75
CA LYS A 62 6.56 14.08 -8.24
C LYS A 62 6.72 13.13 -7.06
N VAL A 63 5.74 12.28 -6.82
CA VAL A 63 5.83 11.15 -5.89
C VAL A 63 6.24 9.97 -6.72
N ASP A 64 7.40 9.40 -6.43
CA ASP A 64 8.04 8.39 -7.29
C ASP A 64 7.65 6.96 -6.89
N PHE A 65 7.14 6.79 -5.67
CA PHE A 65 6.79 5.48 -5.13
C PHE A 65 5.57 5.53 -4.21
N GLU A 66 4.56 4.73 -4.52
CA GLU A 66 3.32 4.63 -3.76
C GLU A 66 3.07 3.21 -3.27
N ALA A 67 2.36 3.12 -2.14
CA ALA A 67 1.78 1.90 -1.63
C ALA A 67 0.27 2.05 -1.49
N ARG A 68 -0.48 0.99 -1.81
CA ARG A 68 -1.93 0.94 -1.64
C ARG A 68 -2.40 -0.45 -1.25
N PHE A 69 -3.32 -0.52 -0.31
CA PHE A 69 -4.04 -1.76 0.00
C PHE A 69 -5.29 -1.91 -0.88
N ILE A 70 -5.41 -3.06 -1.56
CA ILE A 70 -6.59 -3.46 -2.31
C ILE A 70 -7.20 -4.66 -1.61
N GLN A 71 -8.42 -4.50 -1.13
CA GLN A 71 -9.10 -5.52 -0.34
C GLN A 71 -9.74 -6.56 -1.26
N LYS A 72 -9.62 -7.85 -0.89
CA LYS A 72 -10.42 -8.95 -1.44
C LYS A 72 -11.60 -9.25 -0.50
N ASN A 73 -12.79 -9.36 -1.06
CA ASN A 73 -13.98 -9.81 -0.35
C ASN A 73 -14.72 -10.90 -1.16
N LEU A 74 -15.81 -11.45 -0.61
CA LEU A 74 -16.61 -12.51 -1.25
C LEU A 74 -17.22 -12.10 -2.60
N PHE A 75 -17.31 -10.79 -2.87
CA PHE A 75 -17.95 -10.23 -4.05
C PHE A 75 -16.96 -9.63 -5.06
N GLY A 76 -15.64 -9.69 -4.82
CA GLY A 76 -14.63 -9.18 -5.75
C GLY A 76 -13.49 -8.40 -5.07
N TRP A 77 -12.83 -7.54 -5.86
CA TRP A 77 -11.79 -6.64 -5.37
C TRP A 77 -12.35 -5.25 -5.11
N LYS A 78 -11.83 -4.60 -4.07
CA LYS A 78 -12.26 -3.27 -3.65
C LYS A 78 -11.04 -2.39 -3.38
N ALA A 79 -10.98 -1.25 -4.08
CA ALA A 79 -10.03 -0.19 -3.76
C ALA A 79 -10.36 0.42 -2.38
N THR A 80 -9.32 0.74 -1.61
CA THR A 80 -9.45 1.33 -0.27
C THR A 80 -8.84 2.73 -0.24
N TYR A 81 -9.09 3.47 0.85
CA TYR A 81 -8.42 4.74 1.13
C TYR A 81 -7.04 4.56 1.76
N ASP A 82 -6.65 3.32 2.06
CA ASP A 82 -5.33 2.96 2.59
C ASP A 82 -4.27 3.05 1.49
N ARG A 83 -3.82 4.28 1.22
CA ARG A 83 -2.78 4.60 0.23
C ARG A 83 -1.91 5.77 0.68
N GLY A 84 -0.72 5.86 0.12
CA GLY A 84 0.12 7.04 0.18
C GLY A 84 1.44 6.81 -0.53
N GLY A 85 2.29 7.83 -0.55
CA GLY A 85 3.51 7.79 -1.33
C GLY A 85 4.65 8.58 -0.74
N THR A 86 5.83 8.35 -1.29
CA THR A 86 7.08 9.02 -0.95
C THR A 86 7.78 9.51 -2.21
N THR A 87 8.58 10.55 -2.06
CA THR A 87 9.44 11.09 -3.10
C THR A 87 10.88 10.93 -2.66
N ALA A 88 11.70 10.30 -3.50
CA ALA A 88 13.15 10.30 -3.29
C ALA A 88 13.74 11.60 -3.87
N THR A 89 14.59 12.27 -3.08
CA THR A 89 15.52 13.31 -3.57
C THR A 89 16.93 12.72 -3.66
N LEU A 90 17.95 13.54 -3.94
CA LEU A 90 19.35 13.08 -3.93
C LEU A 90 20.04 13.32 -2.57
N ASP A 91 19.32 13.84 -1.58
CA ASP A 91 19.91 14.38 -0.34
C ASP A 91 20.01 13.35 0.79
N THR A 92 19.31 12.20 0.69
CA THR A 92 19.45 11.09 1.63
C THR A 92 19.51 9.74 0.92
N ASN A 93 20.13 8.77 1.61
CA ASN A 93 20.29 7.40 1.13
C ASN A 93 19.06 6.50 1.38
N LEU A 94 18.15 6.94 2.26
CA LEU A 94 17.06 6.14 2.79
C LEU A 94 15.80 6.97 2.99
N TYR A 95 14.86 6.87 2.06
CA TYR A 95 13.57 7.55 2.13
C TYR A 95 12.57 6.69 2.87
N SER A 96 11.68 7.34 3.62
CA SER A 96 10.62 6.68 4.37
C SER A 96 9.32 7.47 4.31
N GLN A 97 8.22 6.74 4.34
CA GLN A 97 6.89 7.25 4.58
C GLN A 97 6.15 6.29 5.51
N TYR A 98 5.37 6.87 6.43
CA TYR A 98 4.43 6.14 7.27
C TYR A 98 3.02 6.21 6.67
N LEU A 99 2.35 5.06 6.54
CA LEU A 99 0.93 4.97 6.23
C LEU A 99 0.17 4.45 7.44
N MET A 100 -0.76 5.26 7.92
CA MET A 100 -1.70 4.85 8.96
C MET A 100 -2.79 3.95 8.39
N LYS A 101 -3.41 3.19 9.30
CA LYS A 101 -4.56 2.35 9.02
C LYS A 101 -5.84 3.20 8.94
N ASN A 102 -6.59 3.12 7.84
CA ASN A 102 -7.91 3.76 7.68
C ASN A 102 -9.08 2.81 7.92
N SER A 103 -8.82 1.51 8.05
CA SER A 103 -9.84 0.47 8.31
C SER A 103 -9.24 -0.70 9.07
N ASP A 104 -10.01 -1.34 9.96
CA ASP A 104 -9.56 -2.56 10.65
C ASP A 104 -9.27 -3.75 9.74
N LYS A 105 -9.69 -3.66 8.48
CA LYS A 105 -9.37 -4.63 7.43
C LYS A 105 -8.04 -4.34 6.75
N SER A 106 -7.43 -3.18 6.98
CA SER A 106 -6.16 -2.83 6.38
C SER A 106 -5.01 -3.50 7.14
N PRO A 107 -3.98 -4.02 6.45
CA PRO A 107 -2.78 -4.58 7.08
C PRO A 107 -1.86 -3.50 7.68
N PHE A 108 -2.21 -2.22 7.52
CA PHE A 108 -1.44 -1.08 8.01
C PHE A 108 -1.54 -0.97 9.54
N PRO A 109 -0.56 -0.36 10.23
CA PRO A 109 0.42 0.60 9.67
C PRO A 109 1.58 0.01 8.88
N LEU A 110 2.06 0.79 7.90
CA LEU A 110 3.15 0.44 7.00
C LEU A 110 4.21 1.54 7.02
N LEU A 111 5.48 1.15 7.18
CA LEU A 111 6.62 1.97 6.80
C LEU A 111 7.19 1.45 5.50
N PHE A 112 7.49 2.35 4.57
CA PHE A 112 8.03 1.99 3.27
C PHE A 112 8.83 3.13 2.66
N GLY A 113 9.68 2.83 1.68
CA GLY A 113 10.32 3.85 0.87
C GLY A 113 11.41 3.33 -0.04
N GLU A 114 12.32 4.22 -0.43
CA GLU A 114 13.38 3.96 -1.42
C GLU A 114 14.77 3.94 -0.79
N ILE A 115 15.66 3.13 -1.38
CA ILE A 115 17.10 3.10 -1.09
C ILE A 115 17.84 3.63 -2.33
N THR A 116 18.53 4.77 -2.20
CA THR A 116 19.20 5.45 -3.32
C THR A 116 20.68 5.09 -3.43
N THR A 117 21.23 4.31 -2.50
CA THR A 117 22.63 3.86 -2.51
C THR A 117 22.75 2.33 -2.51
N PRO A 118 23.64 1.74 -3.34
CA PRO A 118 23.86 0.30 -3.33
C PRO A 118 24.55 -0.18 -2.05
N LYS A 119 25.11 0.74 -1.26
CA LYS A 119 25.81 0.43 0.00
C LYS A 119 24.87 -0.10 1.08
N ILE A 120 23.57 0.23 1.03
CA ILE A 120 22.57 -0.28 1.96
C ILE A 120 22.07 -1.64 1.45
N THR A 121 22.22 -2.66 2.29
CA THR A 121 21.77 -4.03 2.03
C THR A 121 20.71 -4.51 3.00
N THR A 122 20.52 -3.80 4.12
CA THR A 122 19.53 -4.13 5.15
C THR A 122 18.94 -2.85 5.70
N VAL A 123 17.64 -2.85 5.99
CA VAL A 123 16.95 -1.75 6.67
C VAL A 123 16.30 -2.29 7.93
N LYS A 124 16.54 -1.63 9.07
CA LYS A 124 15.90 -1.97 10.34
C LYS A 124 15.17 -0.75 10.91
N ILE A 125 14.01 -1.01 11.49
CA ILE A 125 13.17 -0.02 12.15
C ILE A 125 13.21 -0.31 13.65
N GLU A 126 13.62 0.68 14.43
CA GLU A 126 13.59 0.68 15.89
C GLU A 126 12.40 1.52 16.37
N TYR A 127 11.60 0.98 17.29
CA TYR A 127 10.40 1.63 17.80
C TYR A 127 10.01 1.16 19.20
N GLY A 128 9.02 1.82 19.82
CA GLY A 128 8.61 1.54 21.19
C GLY A 128 9.71 1.85 22.20
N ASN A 129 10.29 3.05 22.11
CA ASN A 129 11.46 3.47 22.89
C ASN A 129 12.66 2.53 22.71
N GLU A 130 12.96 2.19 21.45
CA GLU A 130 14.09 1.34 21.04
C GLU A 130 14.04 -0.11 21.55
N THR A 131 12.91 -0.55 22.12
CA THR A 131 12.75 -1.93 22.63
C THR A 131 12.37 -2.94 21.55
N LYS A 132 11.87 -2.47 20.41
CA LYS A 132 11.45 -3.31 19.28
C LYS A 132 12.28 -3.02 18.06
N ILE A 133 12.64 -4.09 17.33
CA ILE A 133 13.38 -4.02 16.07
C ILE A 133 12.63 -4.83 15.03
N LYS A 134 12.32 -4.20 13.89
CA LYS A 134 11.74 -4.86 12.71
C LYS A 134 12.70 -4.73 11.55
N GLU A 135 13.06 -5.86 10.94
CA GLU A 135 13.79 -5.85 9.66
C GLU A 135 12.80 -5.68 8.51
N ALA A 136 13.09 -4.75 7.60
CA ALA A 136 12.27 -4.51 6.44
C ALA A 136 12.53 -5.53 5.33
N LYS A 137 11.50 -5.82 4.53
CA LYS A 137 11.68 -6.51 3.26
C LYS A 137 12.24 -5.51 2.24
N ILE A 138 13.25 -5.91 1.48
CA ILE A 138 13.79 -5.14 0.36
C ILE A 138 13.37 -5.81 -0.93
N VAL A 139 12.87 -5.02 -1.88
CA VAL A 139 12.50 -5.45 -3.22
C VAL A 139 13.24 -4.63 -4.25
N GLU A 140 13.58 -5.24 -5.39
CA GLU A 140 14.31 -4.59 -6.46
C GLU A 140 13.48 -4.59 -7.74
N ASN A 141 13.41 -3.44 -8.42
CA ASN A 141 12.72 -3.31 -9.70
C ASN A 141 13.50 -2.34 -10.59
N LYS A 142 13.87 -2.79 -11.80
CA LYS A 142 14.63 -1.99 -12.79
C LYS A 142 15.90 -1.33 -12.19
N GLY A 143 16.61 -2.04 -11.30
CA GLY A 143 17.83 -1.56 -10.65
C GLY A 143 17.62 -0.55 -9.50
N LYS A 144 16.37 -0.20 -9.18
CA LYS A 144 16.02 0.57 -7.98
C LYS A 144 15.66 -0.37 -6.84
N LYS A 145 16.05 -0.01 -5.62
CA LYS A 145 15.73 -0.75 -4.39
C LYS A 145 14.68 -0.02 -3.58
N PHE A 146 13.67 -0.75 -3.16
CA PHE A 146 12.58 -0.28 -2.33
C PHE A 146 12.53 -1.14 -1.07
N TRP A 147 11.96 -0.62 0.00
CA TRP A 147 11.81 -1.36 1.24
C TRP A 147 10.45 -1.13 1.87
N PHE A 148 9.97 -2.10 2.65
CA PHE A 148 8.75 -1.96 3.42
C PHE A 148 8.73 -2.87 4.66
N ALA A 149 7.96 -2.45 5.66
CA ALA A 149 7.69 -3.20 6.87
C ALA A 149 6.30 -2.87 7.42
N PHE A 150 5.47 -3.89 7.62
CA PHE A 150 4.31 -3.77 8.49
C PHE A 150 4.77 -3.69 9.94
N ILE A 151 4.21 -2.74 10.68
CA ILE A 151 4.58 -2.42 12.04
C ILE A 151 3.33 -2.45 12.92
N GLU A 152 3.52 -2.65 14.21
CA GLU A 152 2.41 -2.63 15.15
C GLU A 152 1.81 -1.22 15.25
N GLU A 153 0.49 -1.17 15.45
CA GLU A 153 -0.22 0.10 15.67
C GLU A 153 0.35 0.81 16.91
N PRO A 154 0.83 2.06 16.77
CA PRO A 154 1.48 2.76 17.86
C PRO A 154 0.43 3.12 18.93
N LYS A 155 0.69 2.79 20.19
CA LYS A 155 -0.20 3.12 21.32
C LYS A 155 -0.18 4.60 21.70
N GLU A 156 0.91 5.29 21.36
CA GLU A 156 1.17 6.71 21.62
C GLU A 156 1.87 7.30 20.39
N LYS A 157 2.22 8.60 20.38
CA LYS A 157 3.06 9.14 19.30
C LYS A 157 4.44 8.50 19.35
N ILE A 158 4.68 7.53 18.47
CA ILE A 158 5.94 6.80 18.37
C ILE A 158 6.81 7.45 17.29
N LYS A 159 8.07 7.70 17.65
CA LYS A 159 9.15 7.94 16.69
C LYS A 159 9.72 6.61 16.24
N TYR A 160 9.83 6.43 14.94
CA TYR A 160 10.53 5.32 14.31
C TYR A 160 11.94 5.77 13.96
N THR A 161 12.94 5.05 14.44
CA THR A 161 14.33 5.21 13.97
C THR A 161 14.59 4.19 12.88
N ILE A 162 14.88 4.64 11.67
CA ILE A 162 15.08 3.79 10.51
C ILE A 162 16.57 3.83 10.17
N LYS A 163 17.23 2.67 10.18
CA LYS A 163 18.66 2.55 9.93
C LYS A 163 18.92 1.70 8.70
N GLY A 164 19.69 2.24 7.76
CA GLY A 164 20.23 1.51 6.63
C GLY A 164 21.62 0.97 6.96
N TYR A 165 21.84 -0.33 6.77
CA TYR A 165 23.10 -1.00 7.08
C TYR A 165 23.79 -1.50 5.82
N SER A 166 25.11 -1.47 5.85
CA SER A 166 25.96 -2.14 4.88
C SER A 166 25.98 -3.66 5.10
N LYS A 167 26.57 -4.36 4.13
CA LYS A 167 26.79 -5.81 4.21
C LYS A 167 27.64 -6.23 5.42
N SER A 168 28.53 -5.36 5.90
CA SER A 168 29.35 -5.61 7.09
C SER A 168 28.64 -5.23 8.41
N GLY A 169 27.39 -4.76 8.35
CA GLY A 169 26.62 -4.36 9.52
C GLY A 169 26.91 -2.94 10.01
N GLN A 170 27.64 -2.12 9.24
CA GLN A 170 27.84 -0.70 9.57
C GLN A 170 26.61 0.12 9.20
N VAL A 171 26.22 1.06 10.06
CA VAL A 171 25.16 2.02 9.75
C VAL A 171 25.67 2.98 8.67
N ILE A 172 24.96 3.04 7.55
CA ILE A 172 25.22 3.96 6.44
C ILE A 172 24.37 5.23 6.57
N GLU A 173 23.12 5.07 7.00
CA GLU A 173 22.15 6.16 7.09
C GLU A 173 21.24 5.91 8.29
N LYS A 174 20.83 7.00 8.96
CA LYS A 174 19.76 7.00 9.97
C LYS A 174 18.74 8.07 9.57
N ALA A 175 17.48 7.67 9.49
CA ALA A 175 16.33 8.56 9.34
C ALA A 175 15.41 8.44 10.56
N GLU A 176 14.64 9.49 10.83
CA GLU A 176 13.59 9.48 11.83
C GLU A 176 12.24 9.75 11.15
N GLN A 177 11.22 8.97 11.53
CA GLN A 177 9.87 9.10 11.01
C GLN A 177 8.90 9.13 12.20
N GLU A 178 8.00 10.12 12.23
CA GLU A 178 6.92 10.14 13.21
C GLU A 178 5.70 9.41 12.65
N ALA A 179 4.96 8.71 13.52
CA ALA A 179 3.59 8.34 13.22
C ALA A 179 2.76 9.63 13.01
N GLY A 180 2.09 9.73 11.87
CA GLY A 180 1.20 10.86 11.54
C GLY A 180 0.00 10.98 12.47
#